data_AF-A0A0D7A961-F1
#
_entry.id   AF-A0A0D7A961-F1
#
_cell.length_a   1.000
_cell.length_b   1.000
_cell.length_c   1.000
_cell.angle_alpha   90.00
_cell.angle_beta   90.00
_cell.angle_gamma   90.00
#
_symmetry.space_group_name_H-M   'P 1'
#
loop_
_entity.id
_entity.type
_entity.pdbx_description
1 polymer ?
#
loop_
_entity_poly.entity_id
_entity_poly.type
_entity_poly.pdbx_seq_one_letter_code
_entity_poly.pdbx_strand_id
1 'polypeptide(L)'
;MAAPLPAAIRFMNPLQGQIRHAAHVVQQVICRDAPRRTQGWTTHELYETVITTPIDKRFKIQKVVKPVLGAKVLLSHPVVDVTPTRDLVPSVNFLKRSVMPILRSRFLVKMACVERKDIPAVQTEKAKKQSTQKRKDANVQVDGKVWVWKYIGQRPPTLPVPALPRLRFGHEVGVGEDFSHLSRRRGRSRVAKVSRALETMKTLRATRATTAKTKREGIVAGLTEMQAKQERRAVLKQQKLIQAQVALAVEPVPGFRQKFTFS
;
A
#
# COMPACT_ATOMS: atom_id res chain seq x y z
N MET A 1 19.42 40.91 35.65
CA MET A 1 19.30 41.49 34.29
C MET A 1 19.77 40.43 33.29
N ALA A 2 18.86 39.87 32.48
CA ALA A 2 19.18 38.80 31.53
C ALA A 2 19.55 39.41 30.17
N ALA A 3 20.71 39.02 29.62
CA ALA A 3 21.18 39.50 28.34
C ALA A 3 20.26 39.01 27.19
N PRO A 4 19.91 39.87 26.22
CA PRO A 4 19.14 39.43 25.05
C PRO A 4 19.98 38.45 24.24
N LEU A 5 19.45 37.25 24.01
CA LEU A 5 20.09 36.25 23.16
C LEU A 5 20.28 36.83 21.75
N PRO A 6 21.45 36.65 21.13
CA PRO A 6 21.70 37.17 19.79
C PRO A 6 20.67 36.58 18.84
N ALA A 7 20.02 37.45 18.06
CA ALA A 7 19.10 37.05 17.02
C ALA A 7 19.87 36.20 16.00
N ALA A 8 19.85 34.89 16.19
CA ALA A 8 20.40 33.94 15.24
C ALA A 8 19.61 34.12 13.95
N ILE A 9 20.18 34.88 13.01
CA ILE A 9 19.69 35.01 11.64
C ILE A 9 19.79 33.60 11.06
N ARG A 10 18.70 32.84 11.20
CA ARG A 10 18.55 31.54 10.58
C ARG A 10 18.53 31.80 9.09
N PHE A 11 19.69 31.68 8.45
CA PHE A 11 19.81 31.63 6.99
C PHE A 11 18.91 30.50 6.51
N MET A 12 17.72 30.86 6.08
CA MET A 12 16.78 29.92 5.51
C MET A 12 17.45 29.36 4.25
N ASN A 13 17.65 28.05 4.23
CA ASN A 13 18.21 27.37 3.06
C ASN A 13 17.38 27.79 1.83
N PRO A 14 17.99 28.34 0.76
CA PRO A 14 17.27 28.91 -0.39
C PRO A 14 16.28 27.93 -1.01
N LEU A 15 16.54 26.62 -0.89
CA LEU A 15 15.63 25.55 -1.30
C LEU A 15 14.28 25.59 -0.58
N GLN A 16 14.22 26.03 0.68
CA GLN A 16 12.97 26.15 1.43
C GLN A 16 12.05 27.23 0.84
N GLY A 17 12.61 28.31 0.30
CA GLY A 17 11.86 29.35 -0.40
C GLY A 17 11.16 28.78 -1.64
N GLN A 18 11.92 28.07 -2.48
CA GLN A 18 11.40 27.40 -3.68
C GLN A 18 10.32 26.38 -3.32
N ILE A 19 10.53 25.55 -2.30
CA ILE A 19 9.57 24.52 -1.88
C ILE A 19 8.26 25.15 -1.38
N ARG A 20 8.32 26.21 -0.56
CA ARG A 20 7.13 26.92 -0.08
C ARG A 20 6.34 27.53 -1.23
N HIS A 21 7.06 28.09 -2.21
CA HIS A 21 6.42 28.69 -3.38
C HIS A 21 5.79 27.62 -4.29
N ALA A 22 6.50 26.52 -4.55
CA ALA A 22 5.96 25.36 -5.25
C ALA A 22 4.69 24.82 -4.56
N ALA A 23 4.69 24.72 -3.23
CA ALA A 23 3.51 24.31 -2.47
C ALA A 23 2.34 25.28 -2.63
N HIS A 24 2.59 26.58 -2.67
CA HIS A 24 1.55 27.58 -2.90
C HIS A 24 0.92 27.45 -4.30
N VAL A 25 1.74 27.31 -5.35
CA VAL A 25 1.24 27.13 -6.72
C VAL A 25 0.43 25.84 -6.84
N VAL A 26 0.94 24.72 -6.31
CA VAL A 26 0.21 23.44 -6.31
C VAL A 26 -1.09 23.56 -5.52
N GLN A 27 -1.11 24.29 -4.39
CA GLN A 27 -2.33 24.56 -3.63
C GLN A 27 -3.35 25.35 -4.47
N GLN A 28 -2.93 26.37 -5.22
CA GLN A 28 -3.84 27.14 -6.09
C GLN A 28 -4.45 26.25 -7.18
N VAL A 29 -3.65 25.40 -7.82
CA VAL A 29 -4.13 24.45 -8.84
C VAL A 29 -5.14 23.48 -8.24
N ILE A 30 -4.84 22.90 -7.07
CA ILE A 30 -5.75 21.99 -6.38
C ILE A 30 -7.05 22.69 -6.00
N CYS A 31 -6.99 23.89 -5.40
CA CYS A 31 -8.19 24.63 -5.00
C CYS A 31 -9.05 25.01 -6.21
N ARG A 32 -8.44 25.38 -7.34
CA ARG A 32 -9.13 25.73 -8.58
C ARG A 32 -9.84 24.53 -9.21
N ASP A 33 -9.19 23.37 -9.23
CA ASP A 33 -9.68 22.18 -9.94
C ASP A 33 -10.43 21.17 -9.04
N ALA A 34 -10.36 21.32 -7.72
CA ALA A 34 -11.05 20.48 -6.74
C ALA A 34 -12.54 20.23 -7.04
N PRO A 35 -13.37 21.24 -7.36
CA PRO A 35 -14.78 20.99 -7.63
C PRO A 35 -15.01 20.12 -8.88
N ARG A 36 -14.06 20.07 -9.82
CA ARG A 36 -14.17 19.31 -11.07
C ARG A 36 -13.71 17.86 -10.94
N ARG A 37 -12.86 17.55 -9.96
CA ARG A 37 -12.22 16.23 -9.82
C ARG A 37 -12.51 15.59 -8.46
N THR A 38 -13.73 15.10 -8.30
CA THR A 38 -14.19 14.38 -7.09
C THR A 38 -13.37 13.11 -6.78
N GLN A 39 -12.80 12.49 -7.82
CA GLN A 39 -11.97 11.29 -7.70
C GLN A 39 -10.53 11.57 -7.23
N GLY A 40 -10.12 12.83 -7.07
CA GLY A 40 -8.76 13.23 -6.70
C GLY A 40 -7.78 13.24 -7.89
N TRP A 41 -6.49 13.40 -7.62
CA TRP A 41 -5.42 13.43 -8.62
C TRP A 41 -4.39 12.33 -8.39
N THR A 42 -3.94 11.69 -9.46
CA THR A 42 -2.66 10.98 -9.40
C THR A 42 -1.51 11.98 -9.30
N THR A 43 -0.34 11.53 -8.82
CA THR A 43 0.82 12.44 -8.68
C THR A 43 1.28 12.94 -10.06
N HIS A 44 1.08 12.15 -11.11
CA HIS A 44 1.42 12.53 -12.49
C HIS A 44 0.45 13.56 -13.06
N GLU A 45 -0.86 13.29 -12.94
CA GLU A 45 -1.89 14.25 -13.37
C GLU A 45 -1.71 15.61 -12.69
N LEU A 46 -1.43 15.60 -11.38
CA LEU A 46 -1.19 16.83 -10.63
C LEU A 46 0.06 17.57 -11.13
N TYR A 47 1.11 16.84 -11.50
CA TYR A 47 2.32 17.44 -12.05
C TYR A 47 2.08 18.07 -13.43
N GLU A 48 1.33 17.39 -14.30
CA GLU A 48 0.96 17.92 -15.63
C GLU A 48 0.08 19.16 -15.51
N THR A 49 -0.93 19.15 -14.64
CA THR A 49 -1.78 20.34 -14.43
C THR A 49 -0.98 21.52 -13.90
N VAL A 50 -0.02 21.27 -13.00
CA VAL A 50 0.86 22.31 -12.46
C VAL A 50 1.75 22.89 -13.55
N ILE A 51 2.34 22.07 -14.43
CA ILE A 51 3.18 22.57 -15.53
C ILE A 51 2.37 23.43 -16.51
N THR A 52 1.15 23.01 -16.83
CA THR A 52 0.27 23.70 -17.78
C THR A 52 -0.32 25.00 -17.22
N THR A 53 -0.36 25.14 -15.89
CA THR A 53 -0.91 26.34 -15.26
C THR A 53 0.06 27.51 -15.42
N PRO A 54 -0.38 28.66 -15.98
CA PRO A 54 0.46 29.84 -16.06
C PRO A 54 0.72 30.38 -14.64
N ILE A 55 1.99 30.64 -14.32
CA ILE A 55 2.36 31.29 -13.06
C ILE A 55 2.02 32.78 -13.16
N ASP A 56 1.48 33.33 -12.09
CA ASP A 56 1.24 34.76 -11.96
C ASP A 56 2.58 35.53 -12.05
N LYS A 57 2.66 36.49 -12.98
CA LYS A 57 3.87 37.28 -13.29
C LYS A 57 4.41 38.06 -12.09
N ARG A 58 3.60 38.22 -11.05
CA ARG A 58 3.99 38.90 -9.79
C ARG A 58 5.05 38.14 -9.00
N PHE A 59 5.30 36.86 -9.31
CA PHE A 59 6.27 36.05 -8.57
C PHE A 59 7.66 36.07 -9.21
N LYS A 60 8.61 36.72 -8.53
CA LYS A 60 10.03 36.67 -8.88
C LYS A 60 10.68 35.47 -8.18
N ILE A 61 11.00 34.42 -8.94
CA ILE A 61 11.82 33.31 -8.42
C ILE A 61 13.25 33.82 -8.29
N GLN A 62 13.78 33.83 -7.07
CA GLN A 62 15.23 34.03 -6.88
C GLN A 62 15.94 32.80 -7.45
N LYS A 63 16.53 32.95 -8.64
CA LYS A 63 17.39 31.91 -9.21
C LYS A 63 18.58 31.75 -8.28
N VAL A 64 18.74 30.56 -7.70
CA VAL A 64 19.94 30.20 -6.95
C VAL A 64 21.06 30.10 -7.97
N VAL A 65 21.83 31.18 -8.14
CA VAL A 65 23.04 31.16 -8.94
C VAL A 65 24.01 30.24 -8.20
N LYS A 66 24.30 29.07 -8.78
CA LYS A 66 25.34 28.20 -8.24
C LYS A 66 26.64 29.00 -8.30
N PRO A 67 27.36 29.18 -7.18
CA PRO A 67 28.63 29.89 -7.23
C PRO A 67 29.57 29.07 -8.11
N VAL A 68 29.92 29.62 -9.28
CA VAL A 68 30.97 29.05 -10.12
C VAL A 68 32.28 29.38 -9.40
N LEU A 69 32.94 28.35 -8.88
CA LEU A 69 34.25 28.51 -8.23
C LEU A 69 35.21 29.18 -9.22
N GLY A 70 35.65 30.40 -8.89
CA GLY A 70 36.74 31.09 -9.59
C GLY A 70 36.39 32.43 -10.25
N ALA A 71 35.12 32.83 -10.36
CA ALA A 71 34.76 34.09 -11.01
C ALA A 71 34.32 35.17 -9.99
N LYS A 72 35.09 36.25 -9.89
CA LYS A 72 34.68 37.52 -9.26
C LYS A 72 33.61 38.17 -10.16
N VAL A 73 32.38 37.69 -10.10
CA VAL A 73 31.27 38.20 -10.95
C VAL A 73 30.67 39.43 -10.29
N LEU A 74 30.85 40.58 -10.95
CA LEU A 74 30.10 41.80 -10.70
C LEU A 74 28.60 41.52 -10.86
N LEU A 75 27.83 41.74 -9.79
CA LEU A 75 26.39 41.48 -9.71
C LEU A 75 25.60 42.43 -10.60
N SER A 76 25.50 42.15 -11.90
CA SER A 76 24.37 42.60 -12.72
C SER A 76 23.53 41.38 -13.04
N HIS A 77 22.52 41.08 -12.22
CA HIS A 77 21.60 39.98 -12.49
C HIS A 77 20.71 40.38 -13.68
N PRO A 78 20.82 39.73 -14.86
CA PRO A 78 19.83 39.92 -15.90
C PRO A 78 18.48 39.43 -15.36
N VAL A 79 17.48 40.30 -15.42
CA VAL A 79 16.07 39.94 -15.21
C VAL A 79 15.68 39.06 -16.39
N VAL A 80 15.97 37.75 -16.29
CA VAL A 80 15.53 36.78 -17.30
C VAL A 80 14.04 36.58 -17.11
N ASP A 81 13.26 37.11 -18.05
CA ASP A 81 11.82 36.98 -18.08
C ASP A 81 11.39 35.50 -18.09
N VAL A 82 10.52 35.20 -17.12
CA VAL A 82 9.59 34.07 -17.00
C VAL A 82 10.07 32.75 -17.58
N THR A 83 10.76 31.99 -16.74
CA THR A 83 10.96 30.56 -16.98
C THR A 83 9.64 29.79 -16.81
N PRO A 84 9.39 28.75 -17.63
CA PRO A 84 8.19 27.93 -17.53
C PRO A 84 8.05 27.32 -16.13
N THR A 85 6.83 26.96 -15.72
CA THR A 85 6.49 26.36 -14.41
C THR A 85 7.31 25.12 -14.04
N ARG A 86 7.95 24.49 -15.04
CA ARG A 86 8.97 23.43 -14.88
C ARG A 86 10.10 23.82 -13.93
N ASP A 87 10.49 25.09 -13.84
CA ASP A 87 11.59 25.50 -12.97
C ASP A 87 11.21 25.46 -11.49
N LEU A 88 9.91 25.65 -11.19
CA LEU A 88 9.41 25.63 -9.81
C LEU A 88 9.22 24.21 -9.29
N VAL A 89 8.71 23.32 -10.15
CA VAL A 89 8.53 21.90 -9.85
C VAL A 89 9.29 21.09 -10.91
N PRO A 90 10.60 20.85 -10.71
CA PRO A 90 11.46 20.27 -11.74
C PRO A 90 11.15 18.80 -12.06
N SER A 91 10.48 18.08 -11.17
CA SER A 91 10.12 16.67 -11.39
C SER A 91 8.94 16.21 -10.55
N VAL A 92 8.32 15.11 -10.98
CA VAL A 92 7.29 14.38 -10.21
C VAL A 92 7.83 13.93 -8.85
N ASN A 93 9.10 13.53 -8.77
CA ASN A 93 9.74 13.12 -7.52
C ASN A 93 9.89 14.30 -6.55
N PHE A 94 10.23 15.48 -7.05
CA PHE A 94 10.31 16.70 -6.24
C PHE A 94 8.92 17.07 -5.69
N LEU A 95 7.88 17.03 -6.53
CA LEU A 95 6.49 17.21 -6.10
C LEU A 95 6.16 16.24 -4.95
N LYS A 96 6.39 14.93 -5.16
CA LYS A 96 6.07 13.87 -4.19
C LYS A 96 6.84 13.99 -2.87
N ARG A 97 8.15 14.25 -2.91
CA ARG A 97 9.02 14.23 -1.72
C ARG A 97 9.05 15.55 -0.96
N SER A 98 8.99 16.68 -1.65
CA SER A 98 9.20 17.99 -1.02
C SER A 98 7.89 18.75 -0.81
N VAL A 99 7.00 18.73 -1.82
CA VAL A 99 5.80 19.57 -1.82
C VAL A 99 4.61 18.87 -1.16
N MET A 100 4.35 17.61 -1.49
CA MET A 100 3.19 16.89 -0.93
C MET A 100 3.20 16.77 0.60
N PRO A 101 4.35 16.57 1.29
CA PRO A 101 4.37 16.55 2.75
C PRO A 101 3.92 17.87 3.39
N ILE A 102 4.20 19.01 2.76
CA ILE A 102 3.79 20.33 3.24
C ILE A 102 2.28 20.53 3.04
N LEU A 103 1.74 20.10 1.90
CA LEU A 103 0.30 20.17 1.68
C LEU A 103 -0.47 19.23 2.62
N ARG A 104 0.13 18.07 2.95
CA ARG A 104 -0.41 17.12 3.92
C ARG A 104 -0.35 17.67 5.34
N SER A 105 0.75 18.32 5.75
CA SER A 105 0.87 18.90 7.09
C SER A 105 -0.12 20.05 7.32
N ARG A 106 -0.51 20.74 6.25
CA ARG A 106 -1.58 21.75 6.25
C ARG A 106 -2.99 21.17 6.14
N PHE A 107 -3.14 19.84 6.15
CA PHE A 107 -4.42 19.14 6.00
C PHE A 107 -5.21 19.49 4.73
N LEU A 108 -4.54 20.00 3.68
CA LEU A 108 -5.20 20.35 2.42
C LEU A 108 -5.48 19.11 1.57
N VAL A 109 -4.60 18.12 1.64
CA VAL A 109 -4.68 16.89 0.84
C VAL A 109 -4.50 15.65 1.69
N LYS A 110 -5.21 14.59 1.33
CA LYS A 110 -5.04 13.23 1.89
C LYS A 110 -4.91 12.22 0.77
N MET A 111 -3.99 11.29 0.96
CA MET A 111 -3.83 10.16 0.05
C MET A 111 -4.96 9.14 0.33
N ALA A 112 -5.68 8.75 -0.70
CA ALA A 112 -6.76 7.76 -0.65
C ALA A 112 -6.58 6.73 -1.77
N CYS A 113 -6.96 5.49 -1.51
CA CYS A 113 -7.08 4.48 -2.55
C CYS A 113 -8.47 4.57 -3.15
N VAL A 114 -8.57 4.75 -4.47
CA VAL A 114 -9.82 4.90 -5.22
C VAL A 114 -9.82 3.93 -6.38
N GLU A 115 -10.96 3.28 -6.60
CA GLU A 115 -11.21 2.46 -7.78
C GLU A 115 -11.54 3.39 -8.97
N ARG A 116 -10.72 3.35 -10.01
CA ARG A 116 -10.92 4.12 -11.25
C ARG A 116 -11.15 3.15 -12.40
N LYS A 117 -12.14 3.47 -13.26
CA LYS A 117 -12.51 2.65 -14.42
C LYS A 117 -11.70 2.93 -15.69
N ASP A 118 -10.97 4.05 -15.71
CA ASP A 118 -10.22 4.50 -16.89
C ASP A 118 -8.78 4.88 -16.52
N ILE A 119 -7.98 3.90 -16.10
CA ILE A 119 -6.56 4.15 -15.78
C ILE A 119 -5.79 4.16 -17.10
N PRO A 120 -5.13 5.28 -17.48
CA PRO A 120 -4.29 5.29 -18.67
C PRO A 120 -3.16 4.27 -18.50
N ALA A 121 -3.03 3.35 -19.46
CA ALA A 121 -2.14 2.19 -19.40
C ALA A 121 -0.67 2.53 -19.08
N VAL A 122 -0.25 3.77 -19.37
CA VAL A 122 1.10 4.34 -19.21
C VAL A 122 1.68 4.15 -17.80
N GLN A 123 0.86 4.08 -16.75
CA GLN A 123 1.38 3.92 -15.37
C GLN A 123 1.55 2.47 -14.90
N THR A 124 1.03 1.48 -15.64
CA THR A 124 1.06 0.06 -15.22
C THR A 124 2.28 -0.71 -15.72
N GLU A 125 3.07 -0.14 -16.63
CA GLU A 125 4.18 -0.85 -17.28
C GLU A 125 5.30 -1.28 -16.31
N LYS A 126 5.45 -0.58 -15.19
CA LYS A 126 6.45 -0.97 -14.17
C LYS A 126 6.03 -2.17 -13.32
N ALA A 127 4.74 -2.54 -13.33
CA ALA A 127 4.25 -3.73 -12.63
C ALA A 127 4.21 -4.98 -13.53
N LYS A 128 4.32 -4.83 -14.87
CA LYS A 128 4.21 -5.94 -15.83
C LYS A 128 5.54 -6.62 -16.20
N LYS A 129 6.68 -6.24 -15.61
CA LYS A 129 7.99 -6.87 -15.89
C LYS A 129 8.14 -8.33 -15.42
N GLN A 130 7.06 -9.01 -15.00
CA GLN A 130 7.09 -10.43 -14.60
C GLN A 130 6.10 -11.33 -15.35
N SER A 131 5.31 -10.85 -16.31
CA SER A 131 4.49 -11.74 -17.15
C SER A 131 4.84 -11.57 -18.62
N THR A 132 5.82 -12.34 -19.06
CA THR A 132 6.18 -12.60 -20.46
C THR A 132 5.00 -13.27 -21.17
N GLN A 133 4.05 -12.48 -21.68
CA GLN A 133 3.18 -12.96 -22.74
C GLN A 133 2.69 -11.83 -23.65
N LYS A 134 3.21 -11.93 -24.87
CA LYS A 134 2.99 -11.14 -26.07
C LYS A 134 1.48 -11.09 -26.38
N ARG A 135 0.80 -9.98 -26.09
CA ARG A 135 -0.50 -9.65 -26.69
C ARG A 135 -0.43 -8.24 -27.26
N LYS A 136 -0.60 -8.17 -28.58
CA LYS A 136 -0.65 -6.95 -29.38
C LYS A 136 -1.93 -6.18 -29.04
N ASP A 137 -1.73 -4.91 -28.72
CA ASP A 137 -2.56 -3.76 -29.10
C ASP A 137 -4.08 -3.95 -29.07
N ALA A 138 -4.62 -4.06 -27.86
CA ALA A 138 -5.96 -3.57 -27.58
C ALA A 138 -5.85 -2.59 -26.43
N ASN A 139 -6.39 -1.37 -26.60
CA ASN A 139 -6.50 -0.35 -25.57
C ASN A 139 -7.49 -0.83 -24.48
N VAL A 140 -7.07 -1.77 -23.65
CA VAL A 140 -7.90 -2.36 -22.60
C VAL A 140 -7.91 -1.38 -21.43
N GLN A 141 -9.05 -0.72 -21.22
CA GLN A 141 -9.34 -0.03 -19.98
C GLN A 141 -9.33 -1.06 -18.85
N VAL A 142 -8.40 -0.91 -17.91
CA VAL A 142 -8.27 -1.79 -16.76
C VAL A 142 -8.85 -1.07 -15.55
N ASP A 143 -9.95 -1.61 -15.03
CA ASP A 143 -10.48 -1.25 -13.73
C ASP A 143 -9.45 -1.60 -12.65
N GLY A 144 -9.06 -0.63 -11.83
CA GLY A 144 -8.02 -0.84 -10.84
C GLY A 144 -8.06 0.12 -9.65
N LYS A 145 -7.45 -0.31 -8.56
CA LYS A 145 -7.24 0.50 -7.36
C LYS A 145 -6.01 1.39 -7.54
N VAL A 146 -6.20 2.71 -7.48
CA VAL A 146 -5.14 3.71 -7.65
C VAL A 146 -5.04 4.61 -6.42
N TRP A 147 -3.81 4.92 -6.02
CA TRP A 147 -3.54 5.90 -4.98
C TRP A 147 -3.60 7.31 -5.54
N VAL A 148 -4.52 8.10 -5.01
CA VAL A 148 -4.82 9.46 -5.45
C VAL A 148 -4.77 10.43 -4.28
N TRP A 149 -4.42 11.68 -4.56
CA TRP A 149 -4.49 12.78 -3.62
C TRP A 149 -5.87 13.41 -3.71
N LYS A 150 -6.65 13.34 -2.63
CA LYS A 150 -7.95 14.01 -2.51
C LYS A 150 -7.79 15.31 -1.76
N TYR A 151 -8.41 16.37 -2.27
CA TYR A 151 -8.57 17.62 -1.56
C TYR A 151 -9.60 17.43 -0.44
N ILE A 152 -9.27 17.87 0.79
CA ILE A 152 -10.15 17.70 1.96
C ILE A 152 -10.92 19.01 2.26
N GLY A 153 -10.63 20.09 1.54
CA GLY A 153 -11.03 21.43 1.95
C GLY A 153 -10.02 22.06 2.90
N GLN A 154 -10.12 23.36 3.11
CA GLN A 154 -9.50 23.97 4.28
C GLN A 154 -10.22 23.40 5.50
N ARG A 155 -9.48 22.76 6.41
CA ARG A 155 -10.06 22.36 7.70
C ARG A 155 -10.73 23.60 8.29
N PRO A 156 -12.00 23.54 8.71
CA PRO A 156 -12.63 24.67 9.38
C PRO A 156 -11.68 25.12 10.50
N PRO A 157 -11.46 26.43 10.67
CA PRO A 157 -10.53 26.93 11.68
C PRO A 157 -10.85 26.21 12.97
N THR A 158 -9.89 25.42 13.46
CA THR A 158 -10.08 24.70 14.72
C THR A 158 -10.38 25.78 15.73
N LEU A 159 -11.61 25.82 16.24
CA LEU A 159 -11.97 26.79 17.27
C LEU A 159 -10.89 26.72 18.35
N PRO A 160 -10.39 27.87 18.84
CA PRO A 160 -9.35 27.87 19.85
C PRO A 160 -9.80 26.95 20.98
N VAL A 161 -9.00 25.93 21.26
CA VAL A 161 -9.25 25.04 22.40
C VAL A 161 -9.40 25.97 23.60
N PRO A 162 -10.53 25.95 24.33
CA PRO A 162 -10.73 26.85 25.45
C PRO A 162 -9.52 26.75 26.37
N ALA A 163 -8.93 27.89 26.72
CA ALA A 163 -7.77 27.94 27.59
C ALA A 163 -8.12 27.13 28.85
N LEU A 164 -7.36 26.07 29.11
CA LEU A 164 -7.56 25.25 30.30
C LEU A 164 -7.50 26.19 31.51
N PRO A 165 -8.45 26.08 32.46
CA PRO A 165 -8.47 26.93 33.63
C PRO A 165 -7.10 26.86 34.32
N ARG A 166 -6.53 28.03 34.63
CA ARG A 166 -5.24 28.15 35.33
C ARG A 166 -5.32 27.30 36.60
N LEU A 167 -4.49 26.26 36.67
CA LEU A 167 -4.46 25.36 37.82
C LEU A 167 -4.14 26.19 39.07
N ARG A 168 -4.99 26.06 40.10
CA ARG A 168 -4.81 26.75 41.37
C ARG A 168 -3.56 26.20 42.08
N PHE A 169 -2.81 27.09 42.71
CA PHE A 169 -1.61 26.78 43.49
C PHE A 169 -1.95 25.72 44.56
N GLY A 170 -1.24 24.58 44.57
CA GLY A 170 -1.53 23.43 45.43
C GLY A 170 -1.82 22.10 44.70
N HIS A 171 -1.97 22.11 43.37
CA HIS A 171 -2.06 20.86 42.59
C HIS A 171 -0.74 20.05 42.59
N GLU A 172 0.38 20.72 42.83
CA GLU A 172 1.74 20.15 42.80
C GLU A 172 2.02 19.18 43.97
N VAL A 173 1.27 19.33 45.07
CA VAL A 173 1.43 18.53 46.30
C VAL A 173 0.50 17.31 46.37
N GLY A 174 -0.26 17.03 45.30
CA GLY A 174 -1.11 15.83 45.20
C GLY A 174 -2.31 15.78 46.16
N VAL A 175 -2.58 16.85 46.92
CA VAL A 175 -3.72 16.93 47.84
C VAL A 175 -4.99 17.22 47.03
N GLY A 176 -5.63 16.15 46.55
CA GLY A 176 -6.84 16.20 45.73
C GLY A 176 -6.72 15.50 44.37
N GLU A 177 -5.56 14.94 44.02
CA GLU A 177 -5.46 14.07 42.85
C GLU A 177 -6.20 12.75 43.12
N ASP A 178 -7.17 12.49 42.25
CA ASP A 178 -8.06 11.34 42.28
C ASP A 178 -7.25 10.05 42.02
N PHE A 179 -6.57 9.51 43.05
CA PHE A 179 -5.87 8.22 42.99
C PHE A 179 -6.81 7.07 42.56
N SER A 180 -8.13 7.29 42.66
CA SER A 180 -9.18 6.44 42.10
C SER A 180 -9.06 6.26 40.58
N HIS A 181 -8.60 7.29 39.84
CA HIS A 181 -8.46 7.25 38.39
C HIS A 181 -7.29 6.35 37.97
N LEU A 182 -6.13 6.45 38.63
CA LEU A 182 -4.96 5.62 38.35
C LEU A 182 -5.26 4.14 38.59
N SER A 183 -5.93 3.83 39.70
CA SER A 183 -6.37 2.46 40.00
C SER A 183 -7.37 1.95 38.96
N ARG A 184 -8.39 2.75 38.61
CA ARG A 184 -9.36 2.41 37.55
C ARG A 184 -8.70 2.22 36.17
N ARG A 185 -7.72 3.06 35.82
CA ARG A 185 -6.96 2.93 34.56
C ARG A 185 -6.12 1.66 34.54
N ARG A 186 -5.40 1.36 35.64
CA ARG A 186 -4.67 0.08 35.78
C ARG A 186 -5.61 -1.11 35.71
N GLY A 187 -6.79 -1.03 36.33
CA GLY A 187 -7.86 -2.03 36.23
C GLY A 187 -8.31 -2.27 34.79
N ARG A 188 -8.67 -1.21 34.06
CA ARG A 188 -9.05 -1.30 32.63
C ARG A 188 -7.95 -1.88 31.76
N SER A 189 -6.70 -1.46 31.95
CA SER A 189 -5.56 -2.02 31.22
C SER A 189 -5.31 -3.49 31.54
N ARG A 190 -5.47 -3.91 32.80
CA ARG A 190 -5.38 -5.32 33.20
C ARG A 190 -6.49 -6.15 32.55
N VAL A 191 -7.74 -5.71 32.63
CA VAL A 191 -8.88 -6.39 32.00
C VAL A 191 -8.68 -6.53 30.50
N ALA A 192 -8.28 -5.46 29.81
CA ALA A 192 -8.01 -5.49 28.37
C ALA A 192 -6.84 -6.42 28.00
N LYS A 193 -5.81 -6.54 28.86
CA LYS A 193 -4.69 -7.47 28.63
C LYS A 193 -5.14 -8.92 28.79
N VAL A 194 -5.93 -9.22 29.83
CA VAL A 194 -6.46 -10.56 30.10
C VAL A 194 -7.45 -11.00 29.03
N SER A 195 -8.35 -10.11 28.58
CA SER A 195 -9.31 -10.44 27.53
C SER A 195 -8.63 -10.81 26.20
N ARG A 196 -7.63 -10.02 25.78
CA ARG A 196 -6.81 -10.34 24.59
C ARG A 196 -6.10 -11.69 24.72
N ALA A 197 -5.55 -12.00 25.91
CA ALA A 197 -4.90 -13.28 26.15
C ALA A 197 -5.87 -14.47 26.12
N LEU A 198 -7.10 -14.29 26.59
CA LEU A 198 -8.14 -15.32 26.50
C LEU A 198 -8.62 -15.54 25.07
N GLU A 199 -8.77 -14.47 24.29
CA GLU A 199 -9.11 -14.56 22.86
C GLU A 199 -8.02 -15.31 22.09
N THR A 200 -6.74 -14.99 22.31
CA THR A 200 -5.63 -15.73 21.66
C THR A 200 -5.57 -17.19 22.10
N MET A 201 -5.85 -17.50 23.38
CA MET A 201 -5.95 -18.90 23.81
C MET A 201 -7.13 -19.63 23.17
N LYS A 202 -8.29 -18.98 23.00
CA LYS A 202 -9.46 -19.56 22.33
C LYS A 202 -9.17 -19.85 20.87
N THR A 203 -8.55 -18.92 20.15
CA THR A 203 -8.17 -19.13 18.74
C THR A 203 -7.17 -20.26 18.60
N LEU A 204 -6.14 -20.33 19.44
CA LEU A 204 -5.18 -21.44 19.45
C LEU A 204 -5.81 -22.80 19.77
N ARG A 205 -6.81 -22.85 20.66
CA ARG A 205 -7.55 -24.09 20.93
C ARG A 205 -8.41 -24.50 19.73
N ALA A 206 -9.08 -23.54 19.08
CA ALA A 206 -9.87 -23.80 17.89
C ALA A 206 -8.99 -24.31 16.73
N THR A 207 -7.83 -23.71 16.48
CA THR A 207 -6.90 -24.17 15.43
C THR A 207 -6.30 -25.54 15.74
N ARG A 208 -6.03 -25.86 17.01
CA ARG A 208 -5.62 -27.21 17.41
C ARG A 208 -6.73 -28.23 17.22
N ALA A 209 -7.98 -27.87 17.50
CA ALA A 209 -9.13 -28.76 17.29
C ALA A 209 -9.37 -29.05 15.80
N THR A 210 -9.29 -28.03 14.94
CA THR A 210 -9.46 -28.23 13.49
C THR A 210 -8.32 -29.06 12.90
N THR A 211 -7.07 -28.79 13.27
CA THR A 211 -5.92 -29.59 12.80
C THR A 211 -5.98 -31.03 13.29
N ALA A 212 -6.42 -31.26 14.54
CA ALA A 212 -6.65 -32.61 15.06
C ALA A 212 -7.77 -33.34 14.30
N LYS A 213 -8.86 -32.64 13.96
CA LYS A 213 -9.97 -33.20 13.16
C LYS A 213 -9.49 -33.59 11.76
N THR A 214 -8.81 -32.70 11.05
CA THR A 214 -8.27 -32.98 9.71
C THR A 214 -7.26 -34.14 9.74
N LYS A 215 -6.43 -34.24 10.78
CA LYS A 215 -5.50 -35.38 10.94
C LYS A 215 -6.26 -36.70 11.13
N ARG A 216 -7.33 -36.71 11.93
CA ARG A 216 -8.18 -37.90 12.12
C ARG A 216 -8.88 -38.30 10.82
N GLU A 217 -9.44 -37.34 10.09
CA GLU A 217 -10.06 -37.58 8.78
C GLU A 217 -9.06 -38.17 7.77
N GLY A 218 -7.83 -37.66 7.74
CA GLY A 218 -6.76 -38.22 6.91
C GLY A 218 -6.37 -39.65 7.28
N ILE A 219 -6.33 -39.99 8.58
CA ILE A 219 -6.06 -41.36 9.04
C ILE A 219 -7.19 -42.31 8.64
N VAL A 220 -8.45 -41.89 8.82
CA VAL A 220 -9.61 -42.70 8.43
C VAL A 220 -9.64 -42.91 6.92
N ALA A 221 -9.41 -41.86 6.13
CA ALA A 221 -9.32 -41.96 4.68
C ALA A 221 -8.20 -42.95 4.26
N GLY A 222 -7.02 -42.85 4.85
CA GLY A 222 -5.92 -43.79 4.59
C GLY A 222 -6.24 -45.25 4.96
N LEU A 223 -6.97 -45.49 6.06
CA LEU A 223 -7.44 -46.84 6.42
C LEU A 223 -8.45 -47.38 5.41
N THR A 224 -9.41 -46.55 4.96
CA THR A 224 -10.39 -46.97 3.95
C THR A 224 -9.73 -47.27 2.59
N GLU A 225 -8.74 -46.48 2.18
CA GLU A 225 -7.96 -46.74 0.96
C GLU A 225 -7.17 -48.05 1.07
N MET A 226 -6.59 -48.32 2.24
CA MET A 226 -5.88 -49.58 2.51
C MET A 226 -6.82 -50.79 2.41
N GLN A 227 -8.03 -50.72 2.97
CA GLN A 227 -9.04 -51.77 2.88
C GLN A 227 -9.47 -52.01 1.42
N ALA A 228 -9.83 -50.94 0.70
CA ALA A 228 -10.21 -51.04 -0.71
C ALA A 228 -9.07 -51.65 -1.57
N LYS A 229 -7.81 -51.35 -1.24
CA LYS A 229 -6.64 -51.97 -1.89
C LYS A 229 -6.49 -53.45 -1.57
N GLN A 230 -6.77 -53.88 -0.34
CA GLN A 230 -6.78 -55.29 0.04
C GLN A 230 -7.88 -56.06 -0.68
N GLU A 231 -9.08 -55.50 -0.79
CA GLU A 231 -10.20 -56.09 -1.53
C GLU A 231 -9.89 -56.24 -3.02
N ARG A 232 -9.35 -55.20 -3.67
CA ARG A 232 -8.92 -55.29 -5.07
C ARG A 232 -7.89 -56.39 -5.30
N ARG A 233 -6.94 -56.55 -4.37
CA ARG A 233 -5.94 -57.63 -4.42
C ARG A 233 -6.59 -59.00 -4.25
N ALA A 234 -7.58 -59.14 -3.37
CA ALA A 234 -8.33 -60.37 -3.17
C ALA A 234 -9.11 -60.77 -4.43
N VAL A 235 -9.82 -59.81 -5.05
CA VAL A 235 -10.57 -60.03 -6.31
C VAL A 235 -9.64 -60.45 -7.44
N LEU A 236 -8.52 -59.75 -7.64
CA LEU A 236 -7.52 -60.13 -8.65
C LEU A 236 -6.96 -61.54 -8.41
N LYS A 237 -6.76 -61.93 -7.15
CA LYS A 237 -6.30 -63.28 -6.79
C LYS A 237 -7.36 -64.33 -7.15
N GLN A 238 -8.64 -64.06 -6.87
CA GLN A 238 -9.75 -64.94 -7.26
C GLN A 238 -9.88 -65.07 -8.79
N GLN A 239 -9.81 -63.96 -9.53
CA GLN A 239 -9.85 -63.98 -11.00
C GLN A 239 -8.74 -64.85 -11.60
N LYS A 240 -7.51 -64.74 -11.07
CA LYS A 240 -6.39 -65.59 -11.50
C LYS A 240 -6.63 -67.07 -11.22
N LEU A 241 -7.21 -67.40 -10.07
CA LEU A 241 -7.56 -68.78 -9.74
C LEU A 241 -8.61 -69.35 -10.70
N ILE A 242 -9.66 -68.57 -11.00
CA ILE A 242 -10.69 -68.95 -11.97
C ILE A 242 -10.05 -69.16 -13.36
N GLN A 243 -9.21 -68.22 -13.81
CA GLN A 243 -8.50 -68.35 -15.09
C GLN A 243 -7.64 -69.61 -15.15
N ALA A 244 -6.94 -69.94 -14.07
CA ALA A 244 -6.13 -71.16 -13.98
C ALA A 244 -7.00 -72.44 -14.03
N GLN A 245 -8.15 -72.45 -13.36
CA GLN A 245 -9.09 -73.57 -13.42
C GLN A 245 -9.68 -73.75 -14.83
N VAL A 246 -10.05 -72.65 -15.50
CA VAL A 246 -10.52 -72.68 -16.89
C VAL A 246 -9.42 -73.20 -17.82
N ALA A 247 -8.18 -72.77 -17.64
CA ALA A 247 -7.05 -73.24 -18.44
C ALA A 247 -6.77 -74.75 -18.26
N LEU A 248 -7.01 -75.31 -17.07
CA LEU A 248 -6.91 -76.76 -16.83
C LEU A 248 -8.08 -77.54 -17.44
N ALA A 249 -9.29 -76.96 -17.44
CA ALA A 249 -10.47 -77.60 -18.02
C ALA A 249 -10.46 -77.60 -19.56
N VAL A 250 -9.79 -76.63 -20.18
CA VAL A 250 -9.51 -76.62 -21.62
C VAL A 250 -8.33 -77.56 -21.87
N GLU A 251 -8.58 -78.87 -21.85
CA GLU A 251 -7.58 -79.80 -22.34
C GLU A 251 -7.27 -79.49 -23.81
N PRO A 252 -5.99 -79.35 -24.18
CA PRO A 252 -5.63 -79.09 -25.57
C PRO A 252 -6.05 -80.31 -26.38
N VAL A 253 -7.12 -80.16 -27.19
CA VAL A 253 -7.62 -81.23 -28.06
C VAL A 253 -6.44 -81.77 -28.87
N PRO A 254 -5.95 -83.00 -28.57
CA PRO A 254 -4.79 -83.54 -29.24
C PRO A 254 -5.23 -83.96 -30.63
N GLY A 255 -5.04 -83.09 -31.63
CA GLY A 255 -5.34 -83.50 -33.01
C GLY A 255 -5.35 -82.44 -34.10
N PHE A 256 -5.57 -81.16 -33.80
CA PHE A 256 -5.80 -80.17 -34.87
C PHE A 256 -4.54 -79.36 -35.23
N ARG A 257 -3.45 -80.02 -35.65
CA ARG A 257 -2.36 -79.35 -36.37
C ARG A 257 -2.76 -79.20 -37.85
N GLN A 258 -3.56 -78.18 -38.16
CA GLN A 258 -3.71 -77.74 -39.57
C GLN A 258 -2.37 -77.14 -40.02
N LYS A 259 -1.63 -77.89 -40.83
CA LYS A 259 -0.45 -77.40 -41.55
C LYS A 259 -0.94 -76.39 -42.60
N PHE A 260 -1.05 -75.12 -42.23
CA PHE A 260 -1.15 -74.05 -43.20
C PHE A 260 0.24 -73.82 -43.80
N THR A 261 0.54 -74.53 -44.88
CA THR A 261 1.60 -74.16 -45.80
C THR A 261 1.08 -73.01 -46.65
N PHE A 262 1.55 -71.79 -46.41
CA PHE A 262 1.40 -70.69 -47.35
C PHE A 262 2.43 -70.89 -48.46
N SER A 263 1.94 -71.04 -49.70
CA SER A 263 2.72 -70.90 -50.93
C SER A 263 2.61 -69.48 -51.47
#